data_AF-A0A0B6YE24-F1
#
_entry.id   AF-A0A0B6YE24-F1
#
_cell.length_a   1.000
_cell.length_b   1.000
_cell.length_c   1.000
_cell.angle_alpha   90.00
_cell.angle_beta   90.00
_cell.angle_gamma   90.00
#
_symmetry.space_group_name_H-M   'P 1'
#
loop_
_entity.id
_entity.type
_entity.pdbx_description
1 polymer ?
#
loop_
_entity_poly.entity_id
_entity_poly.type
_entity_poly.pdbx_seq_one_letter_code
_entity_poly.pdbx_strand_id
1 'polypeptide(L)' 'LENNRKLEYIDLEANEVLDDMEMYNIRDAKNLQELNLLRNPIQEVPDYRLSILLTLNRLTILDRHPVKEQEKV' A
#
# COMPACT_ATOMS: atom_id res chain seq x y z
N LEU A 1 -15.52 -9.70 11.70
CA LEU A 1 -14.29 -8.87 11.58
C LEU A 1 -14.69 -7.40 11.40
N GLU A 2 -15.40 -6.82 12.38
CA GLU A 2 -16.03 -5.49 12.24
C GLU A 2 -15.25 -4.35 12.94
N ASN A 3 -13.91 -4.37 12.92
CA ASN A 3 -13.11 -3.43 13.74
C ASN A 3 -12.06 -2.58 13.02
N ASN A 4 -11.95 -2.58 11.68
CA ASN A 4 -11.00 -1.70 10.98
C ASN A 4 -11.55 -0.30 10.65
N ARG A 5 -12.36 0.29 11.54
CA ARG A 5 -12.94 1.63 11.30
C ARG A 5 -11.92 2.77 11.29
N LYS A 6 -10.63 2.54 11.59
CA LYS A 6 -9.59 3.60 11.65
C LYS A 6 -8.18 3.12 11.28
N LEU A 7 -8.06 2.13 10.39
CA LEU A 7 -6.74 1.69 9.96
C LEU A 7 -6.17 2.73 8.98
N GLU A 8 -5.37 3.66 9.51
CA GLU A 8 -4.77 4.77 8.76
C GLU A 8 -3.32 4.49 8.36
N TYR A 9 -2.65 3.61 9.08
CA TYR A 9 -1.25 3.24 8.88
C TYR A 9 -1.08 1.72 8.99
N ILE A 10 -0.32 1.14 8.06
CA ILE A 10 0.08 -0.27 8.05
C ILE A 10 1.59 -0.35 7.78
N ASP A 11 2.31 -1.07 8.64
CA ASP A 11 3.70 -1.47 8.40
C ASP A 11 3.79 -2.98 8.18
N LEU A 12 4.26 -3.35 7.01
CA LEU A 12 4.54 -4.73 6.59
C LEU A 12 6.01 -4.89 6.19
N GLU A 13 6.94 -4.05 6.68
CA GLU A 13 8.36 -4.21 6.36
C GLU A 13 8.86 -5.64 6.70
N ALA A 14 9.65 -6.21 5.79
CA ALA A 14 10.26 -7.53 5.93
C ALA A 14 9.25 -8.68 6.11
N ASN A 15 8.18 -8.67 5.30
CA ASN A 15 7.25 -9.78 5.16
C ASN A 15 7.41 -10.46 3.79
N GLU A 16 6.55 -11.45 3.52
CA GLU A 16 6.52 -12.21 2.27
C GLU A 16 5.34 -11.78 1.39
N VAL A 17 5.07 -10.47 1.25
CA VAL A 17 4.05 -10.01 0.30
C VAL A 17 4.56 -10.24 -1.13
N LEU A 18 3.94 -11.16 -1.84
CA LEU A 18 4.38 -11.65 -3.14
C LEU A 18 3.67 -10.97 -4.31
N ASP A 19 2.38 -10.67 -4.16
CA ASP A 19 1.57 -10.15 -5.27
C ASP A 19 0.40 -9.23 -4.84
N ASP A 20 -0.23 -8.62 -5.83
CA ASP A 20 -1.34 -7.69 -5.67
C ASP A 20 -2.62 -8.36 -5.12
N MET A 21 -2.74 -9.69 -5.16
CA MET A 21 -3.91 -10.41 -4.63
C MET A 21 -3.92 -10.40 -3.09
N GLU A 22 -2.75 -10.27 -2.46
CA GLU A 22 -2.66 -10.13 -1.01
C GLU A 22 -3.11 -8.72 -0.53
N MET A 23 -3.17 -7.75 -1.45
CA MET A 23 -3.67 -6.40 -1.19
C MET A 23 -5.20 -6.29 -1.11
N TYR A 24 -5.97 -7.35 -1.44
CA TYR A 24 -7.44 -7.29 -1.43
C TYR A 24 -8.02 -6.85 -0.07
N ASN A 25 -7.48 -7.36 1.04
CA ASN A 25 -7.94 -6.98 2.37
C ASN A 25 -7.56 -5.52 2.73
N ILE A 26 -6.46 -5.03 2.18
CA ILE A 26 -5.96 -3.67 2.38
C ILE A 26 -6.77 -2.67 1.54
N ARG A 27 -7.24 -3.10 0.37
CA ARG A 27 -8.11 -2.32 -0.51
C ARG A 27 -9.42 -1.91 0.17
N ASP A 28 -9.96 -2.75 1.05
CA ASP A 28 -11.19 -2.45 1.81
C ASP A 28 -10.96 -1.52 3.01
N ALA A 29 -9.70 -1.29 3.41
CA ALA A 29 -9.35 -0.33 4.45
C ALA A 29 -9.44 1.11 3.92
N LYS A 30 -10.67 1.65 3.83
CA LYS A 30 -10.98 2.97 3.24
C LYS A 30 -10.23 4.16 3.86
N ASN A 31 -9.76 4.02 5.10
CA ASN A 31 -9.06 5.07 5.83
C ASN A 31 -7.54 4.96 5.73
N LEU A 32 -7.00 3.95 5.03
CA LEU A 32 -5.55 3.77 4.92
C LEU A 32 -4.92 4.92 4.15
N GLN A 33 -4.00 5.62 4.80
CA GLN A 33 -3.23 6.74 4.26
C GLN A 33 -1.76 6.35 4.08
N GLU A 34 -1.24 5.49 4.95
CA GLU A 34 0.18 5.17 5.00
C GLU A 34 0.41 3.66 4.93
N LEU A 35 1.26 3.23 4.00
CA LEU A 35 1.62 1.83 3.80
C LEU A 35 3.14 1.68 3.68
N ASN A 36 3.71 0.72 4.40
CA ASN A 36 5.11 0.35 4.27
C ASN A 36 5.24 -1.13 3.89
N LEU A 37 5.88 -1.38 2.76
CA LEU A 37 6.13 -2.70 2.16
C LEU A 37 7.63 -2.91 1.88
N LEU A 38 8.50 -2.09 2.47
CA LEU A 38 9.95 -2.25 2.35
C LEU A 38 10.37 -3.71 2.63
N ARG A 39 11.31 -4.23 1.86
CA ARG A 39 11.85 -5.59 2.01
C ARG A 39 10.79 -6.69 1.83
N ASN A 40 9.77 -6.45 1.01
CA ASN A 40 8.88 -7.49 0.51
C ASN A 40 9.22 -7.81 -0.96
N PRO A 41 9.06 -9.07 -1.40
CA PRO A 41 9.30 -9.47 -2.79
C PRO A 41 8.51 -8.65 -3.83
N ILE A 42 7.32 -8.15 -3.48
CA ILE A 42 6.50 -7.30 -4.37
C ILE A 42 7.25 -6.05 -4.87
N GLN A 43 8.27 -5.57 -4.15
CA GLN A 43 9.09 -4.43 -4.60
C GLN A 43 9.96 -4.74 -5.83
N GLU A 44 10.16 -6.03 -6.15
CA GLU A 44 10.89 -6.47 -7.36
C GLU A 44 10.02 -6.46 -8.62
N VAL A 45 8.69 -6.32 -8.46
CA VAL A 45 7.77 -6.24 -9.59
C VAL A 45 7.96 -4.91 -10.33
N PRO A 46 8.10 -4.93 -11.68
CA PRO A 46 8.16 -3.71 -12.47
C PRO A 46 6.97 -2.79 -12.19
N ASP A 47 7.23 -1.49 -12.10
CA ASP A 47 6.21 -0.47 -11.80
C ASP A 47 5.44 -0.68 -10.49
N TYR A 48 5.95 -1.50 -9.56
CA TYR A 48 5.36 -1.80 -8.24
C TYR A 48 4.72 -0.57 -7.57
N ARG A 49 5.47 0.52 -7.43
CA ARG A 49 4.99 1.74 -6.77
C ARG A 49 3.77 2.30 -7.50
N LEU A 50 3.83 2.39 -8.82
CA LEU A 50 2.71 2.89 -9.62
C LEU A 50 1.49 1.97 -9.49
N SER A 51 1.69 0.64 -9.57
CA SER A 51 0.64 -0.36 -9.41
C SER A 51 -0.08 -0.26 -8.05
N ILE A 52 0.68 -0.08 -6.96
CA ILE A 52 0.12 0.14 -5.62
C ILE A 52 -0.65 1.46 -5.55
N LEU A 53 -0.11 2.55 -6.09
CA LEU A 53 -0.77 3.86 -6.05
C LEU A 53 -2.03 3.92 -6.92
N LEU A 54 -2.08 3.20 -8.05
CA LEU A 54 -3.29 3.06 -8.84
C LEU A 54 -4.35 2.24 -8.10
N THR A 55 -3.95 1.18 -7.40
CA THR A 55 -4.86 0.30 -6.63
C THR A 55 -5.37 0.97 -5.35
N LEU A 56 -4.49 1.72 -4.67
CA LEU A 56 -4.71 2.38 -3.39
C LEU A 56 -4.49 3.90 -3.51
N ASN A 57 -5.23 4.54 -4.41
CA ASN A 57 -5.10 5.98 -4.76
C ASN A 57 -5.23 6.97 -3.59
N ARG A 58 -5.76 6.52 -2.45
CA ARG A 58 -5.89 7.29 -1.21
C ARG A 58 -4.60 7.41 -0.40
N LEU A 59 -3.58 6.60 -0.67
CA LEU A 59 -2.31 6.66 0.06
C LEU A 59 -1.66 8.05 -0.07
N THR A 60 -1.18 8.59 1.04
CA THR A 60 -0.37 9.81 1.13
C THR A 60 1.10 9.49 1.38
N ILE A 61 1.41 8.31 1.93
CA ILE A 61 2.78 7.82 2.13
C ILE A 61 2.83 6.34 1.72
N LEU A 62 3.82 6.00 0.88
CA LEU A 62 4.16 4.63 0.53
C LEU A 62 5.67 4.40 0.72
N ASP A 63 6.04 3.33 1.43
CA ASP A 63 7.42 2.96 1.73
C ASP A 63 8.22 4.09 2.36
N ARG A 64 7.58 4.83 3.29
CA ARG A 64 8.13 6.01 3.98
C ARG A 64 8.41 7.21 3.05
N HIS A 65 7.95 7.16 1.81
CA HIS A 65 8.06 8.25 0.85
C HIS A 65 6.69 8.88 0.61
N PRO A 66 6.56 10.22 0.72
CA PRO A 66 5.33 10.92 0.36
C PRO A 66 4.92 10.61 -1.08
N VAL A 67 3.62 10.43 -1.30
CA VAL A 67 3.04 10.29 -2.62
C VAL A 67 2.81 11.69 -3.19
N LYS A 68 3.40 11.96 -4.35
CA LYS A 68 3.21 13.22 -5.07
C LYS A 68 1.92 13.16 -5.89
N GLU A 69 1.26 14.31 -6.06
CA GLU A 69 0.02 14.38 -6.84
C GLU A 69 0.20 13.92 -8.29
N GLN A 70 1.39 14.10 -8.88
CA GLN A 70 1.70 13.67 -10.25
C GLN A 70 1.86 12.14 -10.39
N GLU A 71 1.93 11.39 -9.30
CA GLU A 71 1.99 9.93 -9.32
C GLU A 71 0.60 9.28 -9.37
N LYS A 72 -0.47 10.08 -9.22
CA LYS A 72 -1.86 9.62 -9.12
C LYS A 72 -2.71 9.90 -10.38
N VAL A 73 -2.08 10.30 -11.50
CA VAL A 73 -2.75 10.82 -12.71
C VAL A 73 -3.06 9.71 -13.71
#